data_AF-A0A974PCR7-F1
#
_entry.id   AF-A0A974PCR7-F1
#
_cell.length_a   1.000
_cell.length_b   1.000
_cell.length_c   1.000
_cell.angle_alpha   90.00
_cell.angle_beta   90.00
_cell.angle_gamma   90.00
#
_symmetry.space_group_name_H-M   'P 1'
#
loop_
_entity.id
_entity.type
_entity.pdbx_description
1 polymer ?
#
loop_
_entity_poly.entity_id
_entity_poly.type
_entity_poly.pdbx_seq_one_letter_code
_entity_poly.pdbx_strand_id
1 'polypeptide(L)'
;MRFKKELDFVHLSRFFYIFSIAITVAGLIFLATMGLNYSVDFKAGSNVDVALSKNITLEQLKPALKDLGISHEPDITLGENRVNIRYDEVLDSNQDEALKAAVTKLDDKASFEINTVDTEMAKELARNAIYSVLISCLGIIIYVSIRFEWRFALAAIVALVHDAFIVVAIFSIFRLEVDLTFIVAVLTIIGYSINDTIVIFDRIRENLRFGKQKTYEDLKVLVNKSVAQTLMRSLYTAFTVFIAAFFLLVMGGESIKMFSLAMVIGLLFGAYSSIFIASPLWLLLKKRQKQPVKSNPAKA
;
A
#
# COMPACT_ATOMS: atom_id res chain seq x y z
N MET A 1 2.77 -11.50 -37.96
CA MET A 1 4.05 -11.13 -37.32
C MET A 1 4.11 -11.80 -35.95
N ARG A 2 4.85 -12.91 -35.82
CA ARG A 2 4.92 -13.75 -34.60
C ARG A 2 6.20 -13.39 -33.83
N PHE A 3 6.11 -12.48 -32.85
CA PHE A 3 7.16 -12.36 -31.83
C PHE A 3 6.99 -13.54 -30.87
N LYS A 4 7.75 -14.61 -31.07
CA LYS A 4 7.68 -15.83 -30.25
C LYS A 4 9.03 -16.10 -29.58
N LYS A 5 9.45 -15.15 -28.73
CA LYS A 5 10.22 -15.49 -27.54
C LYS A 5 9.17 -15.59 -26.43
N GLU A 6 8.69 -16.79 -26.13
CA GLU A 6 7.80 -17.01 -24.99
C GLU A 6 8.63 -16.71 -23.74
N LEU A 7 8.41 -15.53 -23.14
CA LEU A 7 9.01 -15.16 -21.87
C LEU A 7 8.59 -16.19 -20.81
N ASP A 8 9.58 -16.76 -20.12
CA ASP A 8 9.32 -17.69 -19.02
C ASP A 8 9.12 -16.91 -17.72
N PHE A 9 7.89 -16.43 -17.51
CA PHE A 9 7.49 -15.70 -16.31
C PHE A 9 7.66 -16.55 -15.04
N VAL A 10 7.45 -17.87 -15.13
CA VAL A 10 7.62 -18.80 -14.01
C VAL A 10 9.09 -19.00 -13.64
N HIS A 11 10.02 -18.96 -14.60
CA HIS A 11 11.44 -18.99 -14.26
C HIS A 11 11.88 -17.65 -13.65
N LEU A 12 11.46 -16.54 -14.25
CA LEU A 12 11.81 -15.20 -13.79
C LEU A 12 11.25 -14.89 -12.40
N SER A 13 10.11 -15.47 -12.03
CA SER A 13 9.51 -15.29 -10.71
C SER A 13 10.38 -15.73 -9.54
N ARG A 14 11.38 -16.61 -9.76
CA ARG A 14 12.34 -16.98 -8.69
C ARG A 14 13.12 -15.78 -8.19
N PHE A 15 13.53 -14.89 -9.09
CA PHE A 15 14.21 -13.65 -8.72
C PHE A 15 13.26 -12.73 -7.95
N PHE A 16 12.03 -12.58 -8.45
CA PHE A 16 11.01 -11.77 -7.80
C PHE A 16 10.59 -12.30 -6.42
N TYR A 17 10.57 -13.61 -6.20
CA TYR A 17 10.34 -14.19 -4.87
C TYR A 17 11.46 -13.84 -3.90
N ILE A 18 12.73 -13.93 -4.33
CA ILE A 18 13.86 -13.56 -3.47
C ILE A 18 13.79 -12.08 -3.11
N PHE A 19 13.51 -11.22 -4.10
CA PHE A 19 13.35 -9.78 -3.90
C PHE A 19 12.18 -9.45 -2.96
N SER A 20 11.01 -10.06 -3.20
CA SER A 20 9.80 -9.93 -2.38
C SER A 20 10.04 -10.37 -0.93
N ILE A 21 10.69 -11.51 -0.72
CA ILE A 21 11.05 -12.01 0.61
C ILE A 21 12.04 -11.05 1.28
N ALA A 22 13.06 -10.58 0.57
CA ALA A 22 14.04 -9.65 1.11
C ALA A 22 13.40 -8.33 1.58
N ILE A 23 12.52 -7.74 0.76
CA ILE A 23 11.76 -6.54 1.13
C ILE A 23 10.81 -6.84 2.30
N THR A 24 10.15 -8.00 2.30
CA THR A 24 9.22 -8.35 3.38
C THR A 24 9.97 -8.47 4.71
N VAL A 25 11.13 -9.13 4.72
CA VAL A 25 11.98 -9.27 5.92
C VAL A 25 12.54 -7.92 6.37
N ALA A 26 13.05 -7.10 5.45
CA ALA A 26 13.51 -5.76 5.78
C ALA A 26 12.37 -4.92 6.37
N GLY A 27 11.19 -4.95 5.75
CA GLY A 27 9.99 -4.29 6.24
C GLY A 27 9.59 -4.73 7.65
N LEU A 28 9.64 -6.04 7.93
CA LEU A 28 9.34 -6.56 9.28
C LEU A 28 10.34 -6.04 10.32
N ILE A 29 11.63 -5.99 9.99
CA ILE A 29 12.67 -5.49 10.89
C ILE A 29 12.44 -4.01 11.18
N PHE A 30 12.22 -3.19 10.15
CA PHE A 30 11.98 -1.75 10.31
C PHE A 30 10.67 -1.47 11.06
N LEU A 31 9.62 -2.23 10.78
CA LEU A 31 8.35 -2.08 11.48
C LEU A 31 8.45 -2.49 12.96
N ALA A 32 9.24 -3.52 13.29
CA ALA A 32 9.47 -3.93 14.66
C ALA A 32 10.38 -2.98 15.45
N THR A 33 11.34 -2.34 14.79
CA THR A 33 12.35 -1.48 15.44
C THR A 33 11.97 0.00 15.46
N MET A 34 11.44 0.52 14.35
CA MET A 34 11.10 1.93 14.19
C MET A 34 9.59 2.18 14.24
N GLY A 35 8.76 1.18 13.89
CA GLY A 35 7.31 1.35 13.79
C GLY A 35 6.89 2.23 12.61
N LEU A 36 5.64 2.68 12.63
CA LEU A 36 5.08 3.63 11.67
C LEU A 36 5.09 5.05 12.23
N ASN A 37 5.36 6.02 11.36
CA ASN A 37 5.26 7.44 11.71
C ASN A 37 3.81 7.90 11.50
N TYR A 38 2.97 7.71 12.51
CA TYR A 38 1.57 8.09 12.43
C TYR A 38 1.34 9.60 12.44
N SER A 39 0.40 10.07 11.63
CA SER A 39 -0.15 11.43 11.67
C SER A 39 -0.99 11.64 12.94
N VAL A 40 -1.46 12.88 13.13
CA VAL A 40 -2.39 13.21 14.22
C VAL A 40 -3.70 12.42 14.15
N ASP A 41 -4.04 11.84 13.00
CA ASP A 41 -5.23 10.99 12.89
C ASP A 41 -5.16 9.73 13.78
N PHE A 42 -3.95 9.29 14.13
CA PHE A 42 -3.72 8.12 14.97
C PHE A 42 -2.93 8.41 16.25
N LYS A 43 -2.43 9.65 16.41
CA LYS A 43 -1.82 10.16 17.63
C LYS A 43 -2.60 11.39 18.06
N ALA A 44 -3.21 11.34 19.23
CA ALA A 44 -3.94 12.49 19.73
C ALA A 44 -3.11 13.76 19.71
N GLY A 45 -3.75 14.86 19.34
CA GLY A 45 -3.07 16.13 19.16
C GLY A 45 -3.76 17.01 18.13
N SER A 46 -3.13 18.14 17.86
CA SER A 46 -3.55 19.07 16.82
C SER A 46 -2.42 19.27 15.82
N ASN A 47 -2.74 19.07 14.54
CA ASN A 47 -1.87 19.41 13.43
C ASN A 47 -2.37 20.70 12.78
N VAL A 48 -1.46 21.65 12.60
CA VAL A 48 -1.76 22.90 11.90
C VAL A 48 -0.87 23.01 10.68
N ASP A 49 -1.48 22.84 9.51
CA ASP A 49 -0.85 23.06 8.22
C ASP A 49 -1.03 24.53 7.80
N VAL A 50 0.09 25.23 7.71
CA VAL A 50 0.16 26.63 7.30
C VAL A 50 0.71 26.70 5.88
N ALA A 51 -0.03 27.28 4.94
CA ALA A 51 0.56 27.72 3.67
C ALA A 51 1.05 29.15 3.79
N LEU A 52 2.31 29.38 3.46
CA LEU A 52 2.99 30.66 3.51
C LEU A 52 3.20 31.24 2.11
N SER A 53 3.05 32.55 2.01
CA SER A 53 3.39 33.37 0.85
C SER A 53 4.83 33.90 0.90
N LYS A 54 5.49 33.80 2.06
CA LYS A 54 6.88 34.24 2.30
C LYS A 54 7.70 33.13 2.96
N ASN A 55 9.00 33.09 2.68
CA ASN A 55 9.94 32.20 3.35
C ASN A 55 10.12 32.64 4.82
N ILE A 56 9.47 31.93 5.74
CA ILE A 56 9.63 32.12 7.20
C ILE A 56 10.62 31.08 7.72
N THR A 57 11.57 31.51 8.55
CA THR A 57 12.56 30.63 9.17
C THR A 57 12.10 30.12 10.54
N LEU A 58 12.59 28.96 10.97
CA LEU A 58 12.32 28.38 12.29
C LEU A 58 12.63 29.34 13.45
N GLU A 59 13.66 30.16 13.29
CA GLU A 59 14.08 31.16 14.29
C GLU A 59 13.06 32.28 14.48
N GLN A 60 12.24 32.58 13.46
CA GLN A 60 11.15 33.56 13.55
C GLN A 60 9.86 32.95 14.07
N LEU A 61 9.63 31.66 13.77
CA LEU A 61 8.39 30.97 14.13
C LEU A 61 8.39 30.46 15.57
N LYS A 62 9.49 29.89 16.06
CA LYS A 62 9.60 29.36 17.43
C LYS A 62 9.26 30.39 18.52
N PRO A 63 9.74 31.64 18.47
CA PRO A 63 9.40 32.66 19.48
C PRO A 63 7.90 32.98 19.46
N ALA A 64 7.32 33.13 18.27
CA ALA A 64 5.91 33.45 18.09
C ALA A 64 4.97 32.35 18.61
N LEU A 65 5.42 31.08 18.57
CA LEU A 65 4.67 29.93 19.08
C LEU A 65 4.85 29.71 20.58
N LYS A 66 5.99 30.13 21.16
CA LYS A 66 6.30 29.94 22.59
C LYS A 66 5.43 30.81 23.50
N ASP A 67 4.98 31.96 23.00
CA ASP A 67 4.11 32.88 23.74
C ASP A 67 2.64 32.42 23.80
N LEU A 68 2.28 31.27 23.18
CA LEU A 68 0.91 30.76 23.12
C LEU A 68 0.46 30.00 24.39
N GLY A 69 1.36 29.77 25.35
CA GLY A 69 1.03 29.12 26.62
C GLY A 69 0.72 27.62 26.52
N ILE A 70 1.23 26.96 25.48
CA ILE A 70 1.06 25.52 25.24
C ILE A 70 2.19 24.76 25.95
N SER A 71 1.84 23.75 26.73
CA SER A 71 2.74 23.09 27.70
C SER A 71 3.92 22.35 27.05
N HIS A 72 3.76 21.89 25.81
CA HIS A 72 4.76 21.12 25.06
C HIS A 72 5.19 21.88 23.80
N GLU A 73 6.51 21.92 23.52
CA GLU A 73 7.02 22.52 22.29
C GLU A 73 6.50 21.71 21.08
N PRO A 74 5.95 22.39 20.06
CA PRO A 74 5.48 21.69 18.88
C PRO A 74 6.63 21.14 18.04
N ASP A 75 6.39 20.01 17.38
CA ASP A 75 7.25 19.55 16.29
C ASP A 75 6.94 20.38 15.04
N ILE A 76 7.96 21.06 14.51
CA ILE A 76 7.81 21.97 13.37
C ILE A 76 8.58 21.42 12.17
N THR A 77 7.88 21.17 11.07
CA THR A 77 8.47 20.76 9.79
C THR A 77 8.35 21.90 8.79
N LEU A 78 9.49 22.43 8.33
CA LEU A 78 9.56 23.47 7.30
C LEU A 78 9.54 22.87 5.89
N GLY A 79 8.71 23.42 5.01
CA GLY A 79 8.79 23.28 3.54
C GLY A 79 9.10 24.62 2.87
N GLU A 80 9.24 24.64 1.54
CA GLU A 80 9.59 25.87 0.79
C GLU A 80 8.58 27.01 0.95
N ASN A 81 7.27 26.71 1.00
CA ASN A 81 6.19 27.69 1.14
C ASN A 81 5.09 27.20 2.10
N ARG A 82 5.39 26.23 2.95
CA ARG A 82 4.44 25.67 3.93
C ARG A 82 5.16 25.30 5.20
N VAL A 83 4.47 25.38 6.33
CA VAL A 83 4.97 24.91 7.62
C VAL A 83 3.91 24.03 8.25
N ASN A 84 4.33 22.86 8.69
CA ASN A 84 3.51 21.96 9.49
C ASN A 84 3.92 22.12 10.96
N ILE A 85 2.94 22.41 11.83
CA ILE A 85 3.13 22.60 13.27
C ILE A 85 2.31 21.53 13.99
N ARG A 86 2.98 20.63 14.71
CA ARG A 86 2.35 19.51 15.41
C ARG A 86 2.40 19.69 16.92
N TYR A 87 1.25 19.63 17.56
CA TYR A 87 1.11 19.53 19.02
C TYR A 87 0.63 18.11 19.39
N ASP A 88 1.19 17.57 20.48
CA ASP A 88 0.75 16.30 21.08
C ASP A 88 -0.55 16.45 21.91
N GLU A 89 -1.01 17.69 22.11
CA GLU A 89 -2.24 18.03 22.81
C GLU A 89 -3.25 18.62 21.81
N VAL A 90 -4.53 18.41 22.09
CA VAL A 90 -5.63 19.03 21.35
C VAL A 90 -5.67 20.51 21.72
N LEU A 91 -5.43 21.38 20.73
CA LEU A 91 -5.58 22.82 20.87
C LEU A 91 -7.05 23.17 21.08
N ASP A 92 -7.32 24.08 22.00
CA ASP A 92 -8.65 24.67 22.15
C ASP A 92 -8.88 25.78 21.10
N SER A 93 -10.14 26.21 20.94
CA SER A 93 -10.49 27.27 19.98
C SER A 93 -9.73 28.59 20.20
N ASN A 94 -9.35 28.91 21.45
CA ASN A 94 -8.61 30.14 21.75
C ASN A 94 -7.13 29.99 21.35
N GLN A 95 -6.54 28.82 21.56
CA GLN A 95 -5.19 28.49 21.15
C GLN A 95 -5.07 28.42 19.63
N ASP A 96 -6.07 27.88 18.95
CA ASP A 96 -6.17 27.90 17.48
C ASP A 96 -6.19 29.34 16.94
N GLU A 97 -7.02 30.22 17.52
CA GLU A 97 -7.08 31.63 17.13
C GLU A 97 -5.78 32.38 17.44
N ALA A 98 -5.18 32.13 18.60
CA ALA A 98 -3.92 32.73 19.00
C ALA A 98 -2.77 32.31 18.06
N LEU A 99 -2.74 31.03 17.66
CA LEU A 99 -1.76 30.51 16.71
C LEU A 99 -1.96 31.11 15.31
N LYS A 100 -3.21 31.17 14.83
CA LYS A 100 -3.53 31.87 13.57
C LYS A 100 -3.07 33.33 13.62
N ALA A 101 -3.34 34.03 14.71
CA ALA A 101 -2.95 35.42 14.88
C ALA A 101 -1.42 35.61 14.90
N ALA A 102 -0.69 34.72 15.58
CA ALA A 102 0.78 34.76 15.66
C ALA A 102 1.43 34.56 14.29
N VAL A 103 0.93 33.60 13.50
CA VAL A 103 1.43 33.33 12.15
C VAL A 103 0.98 34.41 11.17
N THR A 104 -0.24 34.94 11.28
CA THR A 104 -0.73 36.03 10.40
C THR A 104 0.05 37.33 10.60
N LYS A 105 0.61 37.57 11.79
CA LYS A 105 1.54 38.69 12.02
C LYS A 105 2.84 38.58 11.21
N LEU A 106 3.28 37.36 10.93
CA LEU A 106 4.47 37.09 10.13
C LEU A 106 4.13 37.05 8.62
N ASP A 107 2.95 36.53 8.29
CA ASP A 107 2.44 36.46 6.93
C ASP A 107 0.93 36.71 6.87
N ASP A 108 0.57 37.90 6.38
CA ASP A 108 -0.79 38.41 6.24
C ASP A 108 -1.66 37.59 5.25
N LYS A 109 -1.05 36.74 4.44
CA LYS A 109 -1.74 35.89 3.44
C LYS A 109 -1.68 34.39 3.78
N ALA A 110 -1.26 34.04 4.99
CA ALA A 110 -1.19 32.65 5.40
C ALA A 110 -2.59 32.00 5.43
N SER A 111 -2.69 30.78 4.91
CA SER A 111 -3.91 29.97 5.05
C SER A 111 -3.67 28.81 6.01
N PHE A 112 -4.68 28.50 6.81
CA PHE A 112 -4.59 27.52 7.90
C PHE A 112 -5.55 26.36 7.68
N GLU A 113 -5.05 25.15 7.85
CA GLU A 113 -5.83 23.93 7.95
C GLU A 113 -5.52 23.30 9.31
N ILE A 114 -6.52 23.27 10.20
CA ILE A 114 -6.37 22.72 11.55
C ILE A 114 -7.10 21.39 11.60
N ASN A 115 -6.36 20.32 11.86
CA ASN A 115 -6.87 18.97 12.03
C ASN A 115 -6.59 18.52 13.46
N THR A 116 -7.65 18.32 14.23
CA THR A 116 -7.61 17.91 15.64
C THR A 116 -8.25 16.55 15.78
N VAL A 117 -7.59 15.62 16.47
CA VAL A 117 -8.11 14.27 16.66
C VAL A 117 -7.97 13.83 18.11
N ASP A 118 -9.09 13.36 18.67
CA ASP A 118 -9.16 12.85 20.03
C ASP A 118 -8.51 11.46 20.19
N THR A 119 -7.92 11.21 21.36
CA THR A 119 -7.24 9.93 21.71
C THR A 119 -8.11 8.69 21.51
N GLU A 120 -9.40 8.77 21.81
CA GLU A 120 -10.34 7.65 21.64
C GLU A 120 -10.68 7.43 20.17
N MET A 121 -10.90 8.52 19.41
CA MET A 121 -11.17 8.44 17.98
C MET A 121 -9.99 7.85 17.22
N ALA A 122 -8.75 8.26 17.54
CA ALA A 122 -7.53 7.72 16.94
C ALA A 122 -7.41 6.19 17.11
N LYS A 123 -7.64 5.68 18.33
CA LYS A 123 -7.63 4.22 18.62
C LYS A 123 -8.75 3.49 17.89
N GLU A 124 -9.92 4.08 17.82
CA GLU A 124 -11.06 3.51 17.11
C GLU A 124 -10.80 3.44 15.59
N LEU A 125 -10.28 4.51 14.99
CA LEU A 125 -9.92 4.58 13.58
C LEU A 125 -8.87 3.53 13.20
N ALA A 126 -7.80 3.41 13.98
CA ALA A 126 -6.77 2.39 13.76
C ALA A 126 -7.36 0.97 13.79
N ARG A 127 -8.23 0.68 14.76
CA ARG A 127 -8.91 -0.62 14.88
C ARG A 127 -9.87 -0.88 13.72
N ASN A 128 -10.66 0.12 13.34
CA ASN A 128 -11.60 0.03 12.23
C ASN A 128 -10.88 -0.15 10.88
N ALA A 129 -9.72 0.46 10.70
CA ALA A 129 -8.85 0.23 9.54
C ALA A 129 -8.40 -1.23 9.44
N ILE A 130 -7.89 -1.80 10.54
CA ILE A 130 -7.48 -3.22 10.59
C ILE A 130 -8.68 -4.14 10.31
N TYR A 131 -9.84 -3.89 10.93
CA TYR A 131 -11.05 -4.68 10.68
C TYR A 131 -11.53 -4.59 9.23
N SER A 132 -11.46 -3.41 8.62
CA SER A 132 -11.85 -3.20 7.22
C SER A 132 -10.99 -4.01 6.26
N VAL A 133 -9.67 -4.05 6.49
CA VAL A 133 -8.74 -4.87 5.70
C VAL A 133 -9.03 -6.37 5.88
N LEU A 134 -9.25 -6.83 7.12
CA LEU A 134 -9.54 -8.23 7.40
C LEU A 134 -10.87 -8.69 6.80
N ILE A 135 -11.93 -7.89 6.92
CA ILE A 135 -13.25 -8.18 6.35
C ILE A 135 -13.17 -8.19 4.82
N SER A 136 -12.45 -7.23 4.22
CA SER A 136 -12.22 -7.18 2.78
C SER A 136 -11.47 -8.41 2.28
N CYS A 137 -10.40 -8.81 2.98
CA CYS A 137 -9.67 -10.04 2.68
C CYS A 137 -10.62 -11.25 2.73
N LEU A 138 -11.38 -11.41 3.80
CA LEU A 138 -12.34 -12.51 3.97
C LEU A 138 -13.39 -12.56 2.85
N GLY A 139 -13.97 -11.41 2.48
CA GLY A 139 -14.91 -11.30 1.38
C GLY A 139 -14.29 -11.74 0.03
N ILE A 140 -13.04 -11.34 -0.23
CA ILE A 140 -12.28 -11.79 -1.39
C ILE A 140 -12.05 -13.31 -1.35
N ILE A 141 -11.69 -13.90 -0.19
CA ILE A 141 -11.53 -15.35 -0.06
C ILE A 141 -12.81 -16.07 -0.49
N ILE A 142 -13.94 -15.67 0.09
CA ILE A 142 -15.24 -16.30 -0.14
C ILE A 142 -15.59 -16.20 -1.62
N TYR A 143 -15.53 -14.99 -2.18
CA TYR A 143 -15.85 -14.75 -3.60
C TYR A 143 -14.94 -15.57 -4.53
N VAL A 144 -13.62 -15.50 -4.36
CA VAL A 144 -12.66 -16.21 -5.22
C VAL A 144 -12.79 -17.72 -5.04
N SER A 145 -13.07 -18.21 -3.83
CA SER A 145 -13.26 -19.65 -3.59
C SER A 145 -14.53 -20.20 -4.24
N ILE A 146 -15.63 -19.43 -4.28
CA ILE A 146 -16.87 -19.82 -4.95
C ILE A 146 -16.70 -19.72 -6.47
N ARG A 147 -16.09 -18.64 -6.96
CA ARG A 147 -15.92 -18.39 -8.39
C ARG A 147 -14.88 -19.31 -9.02
N PHE A 148 -13.83 -19.68 -8.28
CA PHE A 148 -12.67 -20.48 -8.72
C PHE A 148 -12.47 -21.72 -7.84
N GLU A 149 -11.23 -22.18 -7.65
CA GLU A 149 -10.85 -23.20 -6.66
C GLU A 149 -10.15 -22.53 -5.47
N TRP A 150 -10.22 -23.12 -4.28
CA TRP A 150 -9.59 -22.60 -3.05
C TRP A 150 -8.09 -22.27 -3.18
N ARG A 151 -7.35 -22.95 -4.08
CA ARG A 151 -5.91 -22.65 -4.33
C ARG A 151 -5.71 -21.29 -4.99
N PHE A 152 -6.64 -20.87 -5.85
CA PHE A 152 -6.62 -19.53 -6.43
C PHE A 152 -6.87 -18.50 -5.33
N ALA A 153 -7.84 -18.74 -4.44
CA ALA A 153 -8.07 -17.87 -3.30
C ALA A 153 -6.82 -17.70 -2.43
N LEU A 154 -6.17 -18.81 -2.04
CA LEU A 154 -4.94 -18.75 -1.25
C LEU A 154 -3.80 -17.98 -1.94
N ALA A 155 -3.57 -18.23 -3.24
CA ALA A 155 -2.54 -17.54 -3.99
C ALA A 155 -2.83 -16.04 -4.13
N ALA A 156 -4.09 -15.66 -4.34
CA ALA A 156 -4.52 -14.27 -4.38
C ALA A 156 -4.30 -13.56 -3.04
N ILE A 157 -4.73 -14.16 -1.92
CA ILE A 157 -4.59 -13.53 -0.60
C ILE A 157 -3.13 -13.28 -0.25
N VAL A 158 -2.26 -14.28 -0.50
CA VAL A 158 -0.83 -14.12 -0.21
C VAL A 158 -0.23 -12.97 -1.01
N ALA A 159 -0.60 -12.84 -2.30
CA ALA A 159 -0.19 -11.71 -3.12
C ALA A 159 -0.74 -10.38 -2.58
N LEU A 160 -2.03 -10.31 -2.22
CA LEU A 160 -2.66 -9.08 -1.70
C LEU A 160 -2.07 -8.61 -0.36
N VAL A 161 -1.88 -9.53 0.57
CA VAL A 161 -1.26 -9.23 1.87
C VAL A 161 0.15 -8.70 1.66
N HIS A 162 0.89 -9.33 0.76
CA HIS A 162 2.22 -8.89 0.40
C HIS A 162 2.22 -7.49 -0.24
N ASP A 163 1.28 -7.17 -1.13
CA ASP A 163 1.20 -5.88 -1.80
C ASP A 163 0.89 -4.75 -0.80
N ALA A 164 -0.09 -4.98 0.07
CA ALA A 164 -0.40 -4.07 1.17
C ALA A 164 0.79 -3.91 2.13
N PHE A 165 1.47 -5.02 2.45
CA PHE A 165 2.62 -5.01 3.35
C PHE A 165 3.80 -4.22 2.79
N ILE A 166 4.09 -4.32 1.48
CA ILE A 166 5.21 -3.56 0.88
C ILE A 166 5.01 -2.06 1.04
N VAL A 167 3.78 -1.58 0.81
CA VAL A 167 3.47 -0.15 0.95
C VAL A 167 3.71 0.30 2.39
N VAL A 168 3.21 -0.47 3.36
CA VAL A 168 3.43 -0.22 4.80
C VAL A 168 4.92 -0.28 5.16
N ALA A 169 5.65 -1.26 4.63
CA ALA A 169 7.08 -1.44 4.87
C ALA A 169 7.90 -0.26 4.36
N ILE A 170 7.64 0.22 3.14
CA ILE A 170 8.33 1.38 2.56
C ILE A 170 8.06 2.61 3.42
N PHE A 171 6.82 2.82 3.86
CA PHE A 171 6.48 3.94 4.75
C PHE A 171 7.21 3.86 6.09
N SER A 172 7.35 2.67 6.67
CA SER A 172 8.14 2.45 7.88
C SER A 172 9.64 2.73 7.66
N ILE A 173 10.23 2.20 6.58
CA ILE A 173 11.65 2.33 6.25
C ILE A 173 12.04 3.80 6.05
N PHE A 174 11.25 4.55 5.29
CA PHE A 174 11.54 5.96 4.98
C PHE A 174 10.94 6.93 6.00
N ARG A 175 10.32 6.42 7.07
CA ARG A 175 9.67 7.24 8.12
C ARG A 175 8.62 8.21 7.56
N LEU A 176 7.95 7.80 6.49
CA LEU A 176 6.87 8.57 5.87
C LEU A 176 5.64 8.57 6.76
N GLU A 177 4.91 9.68 6.72
CA GLU A 177 3.74 9.87 7.56
C GLU A 177 2.58 8.97 7.09
N VAL A 178 1.87 8.38 8.06
CA VAL A 178 0.70 7.52 7.86
C VAL A 178 -0.52 8.19 8.46
N ASP A 179 -1.45 8.60 7.59
CA ASP A 179 -2.71 9.27 7.90
C ASP A 179 -3.92 8.42 7.47
N LEU A 180 -5.14 8.92 7.63
CA LEU A 180 -6.33 8.18 7.21
C LEU A 180 -6.38 7.97 5.70
N THR A 181 -5.89 8.95 4.93
CA THR A 181 -5.88 8.82 3.47
C THR A 181 -4.94 7.68 3.03
N PHE A 182 -3.81 7.47 3.71
CA PHE A 182 -2.94 6.31 3.49
C PHE A 182 -3.70 4.97 3.62
N ILE A 183 -4.57 4.81 4.64
CA ILE A 183 -5.37 3.59 4.78
C ILE A 183 -6.31 3.41 3.59
N VAL A 184 -6.93 4.50 3.11
CA VAL A 184 -7.77 4.48 1.90
C VAL A 184 -6.95 4.08 0.68
N ALA A 185 -5.71 4.56 0.56
CA ALA A 185 -4.80 4.16 -0.52
C ALA A 185 -4.52 2.65 -0.45
N VAL A 186 -4.15 2.11 0.71
CA VAL A 186 -3.89 0.67 0.90
C VAL A 186 -5.11 -0.17 0.52
N LEU A 187 -6.31 0.22 0.95
CA LEU A 187 -7.54 -0.49 0.60
C LEU A 187 -7.83 -0.42 -0.91
N THR A 188 -7.56 0.72 -1.53
CA THR A 188 -7.69 0.91 -2.98
C THR A 188 -6.69 0.03 -3.75
N ILE A 189 -5.46 -0.08 -3.28
CA ILE A 189 -4.41 -0.94 -3.86
C ILE A 189 -4.81 -2.40 -3.79
N ILE A 190 -5.39 -2.86 -2.67
CA ILE A 190 -5.92 -4.23 -2.54
C ILE A 190 -6.99 -4.49 -3.62
N GLY A 191 -7.95 -3.57 -3.78
CA GLY A 191 -8.99 -3.66 -4.80
C GLY A 191 -8.44 -3.67 -6.23
N TYR A 192 -7.39 -2.88 -6.47
CA TYR A 192 -6.75 -2.81 -7.78
C TYR A 192 -5.93 -4.07 -8.11
N SER A 193 -5.14 -4.55 -7.15
CA SER A 193 -4.29 -5.75 -7.30
C SER A 193 -5.15 -7.02 -7.47
N ILE A 194 -6.29 -7.12 -6.78
CA ILE A 194 -7.15 -8.30 -6.93
C ILE A 194 -7.81 -8.34 -8.32
N ASN A 195 -8.16 -7.19 -8.90
CA ASN A 195 -8.73 -7.13 -10.25
C ASN A 195 -7.78 -7.72 -11.29
N ASP A 196 -6.49 -7.39 -11.22
CA ASP A 196 -5.50 -7.96 -12.15
C ASP A 196 -5.29 -9.46 -11.91
N THR A 197 -5.17 -9.85 -10.64
CA THR A 197 -5.05 -11.25 -10.23
C THR A 197 -6.21 -12.11 -10.75
N ILE A 198 -7.45 -11.62 -10.65
CA ILE A 198 -8.65 -12.33 -11.14
C ILE A 198 -8.60 -12.52 -12.65
N VAL A 199 -8.15 -11.52 -13.42
CA VAL A 199 -8.07 -11.61 -14.88
C VAL A 199 -7.07 -12.68 -15.31
N ILE A 200 -5.89 -12.70 -14.68
CA ILE A 200 -4.88 -13.72 -14.97
C ILE A 200 -5.39 -15.10 -14.55
N PHE A 201 -6.04 -15.22 -13.39
CA PHE A 201 -6.59 -16.48 -12.89
C PHE A 201 -7.74 -17.01 -13.74
N ASP A 202 -8.61 -16.15 -14.24
CA ASP A 202 -9.65 -16.53 -15.19
C ASP A 202 -9.04 -17.07 -16.47
N ARG A 203 -7.97 -16.43 -16.98
CA ARG A 203 -7.26 -16.95 -18.15
C ARG A 203 -6.55 -18.27 -17.89
N ILE A 204 -5.96 -18.47 -16.71
CA ILE A 204 -5.39 -19.77 -16.29
C ILE A 204 -6.50 -20.84 -16.25
N ARG A 205 -7.64 -20.54 -15.63
CA ARG A 205 -8.80 -21.43 -15.56
C ARG A 205 -9.35 -21.79 -16.94
N GLU A 206 -9.49 -20.81 -17.82
CA GLU A 206 -9.97 -21.01 -19.18
C GLU A 206 -9.02 -21.95 -19.95
N ASN A 207 -7.72 -21.66 -19.95
CA ASN A 207 -6.73 -22.49 -20.62
C ASN A 207 -6.64 -23.91 -20.01
N LEU A 208 -6.96 -24.09 -18.72
CA LEU A 208 -7.06 -25.41 -18.08
C LEU A 208 -8.24 -26.23 -18.61
N ARG A 209 -9.38 -25.58 -18.92
CA ARG A 209 -10.57 -26.27 -19.43
C ARG A 209 -10.37 -26.84 -20.84
N PHE A 210 -9.57 -26.16 -21.66
CA PHE A 210 -9.31 -26.57 -23.05
C PHE A 210 -8.05 -27.44 -23.22
N GLY A 211 -7.24 -27.62 -22.17
CA GLY A 211 -5.96 -28.33 -22.23
C GLY A 211 -5.97 -29.69 -21.51
N LYS A 212 -5.31 -30.71 -22.10
CA LYS A 212 -5.09 -32.02 -21.44
C LYS A 212 -3.77 -32.05 -20.69
N GLN A 213 -3.69 -31.37 -19.54
CA GLN A 213 -2.42 -31.18 -18.83
C GLN A 213 -2.08 -32.34 -17.88
N LYS A 214 -1.10 -33.15 -18.28
CA LYS A 214 -0.71 -34.37 -17.56
C LYS A 214 0.48 -34.12 -16.64
N THR A 215 1.45 -33.31 -17.06
CA THR A 215 2.69 -33.06 -16.32
C THR A 215 2.71 -31.68 -15.65
N TYR A 216 3.73 -31.44 -14.82
CA TYR A 216 4.00 -30.13 -14.23
C TYR A 216 4.55 -29.12 -15.25
N GLU A 217 5.32 -29.58 -16.23
CA GLU A 217 5.80 -28.73 -17.32
C GLU A 217 4.64 -28.25 -18.21
N ASP A 218 3.63 -29.10 -18.46
CA ASP A 218 2.41 -28.68 -19.16
C ASP A 218 1.69 -27.54 -18.43
N LEU A 219 1.65 -27.59 -17.08
CA LEU A 219 1.06 -26.54 -16.25
C LEU A 219 1.88 -25.26 -16.28
N LYS A 220 3.22 -25.34 -16.28
CA LYS A 220 4.10 -24.18 -16.44
C LYS A 220 3.87 -23.48 -17.77
N VAL A 221 3.88 -24.23 -18.87
CA VAL A 221 3.65 -23.69 -20.22
C VAL A 221 2.27 -23.04 -20.29
N LEU A 222 1.25 -23.67 -19.68
CA LEU A 222 -0.08 -23.08 -19.58
C LEU A 222 -0.08 -21.75 -18.83
N VAL A 223 0.55 -21.68 -17.65
CA VAL A 223 0.62 -20.44 -16.85
C VAL A 223 1.34 -19.34 -17.61
N ASN A 224 2.52 -19.63 -18.19
CA ASN A 224 3.26 -18.67 -19.02
C ASN A 224 2.42 -18.16 -20.19
N LYS A 225 1.68 -19.05 -20.86
CA LYS A 225 0.77 -18.68 -21.95
C LYS A 225 -0.38 -17.80 -21.46
N SER A 226 -1.00 -18.13 -20.34
CA SER A 226 -2.09 -17.34 -19.76
C SER A 226 -1.63 -15.95 -19.39
N VAL A 227 -0.49 -15.83 -18.69
CA VAL A 227 0.12 -14.56 -18.31
C VAL A 227 0.46 -13.73 -19.56
N ALA A 228 1.08 -14.32 -20.57
CA ALA A 228 1.42 -13.61 -21.81
C ALA A 228 0.18 -13.06 -22.54
N GLN A 229 -0.96 -13.77 -22.48
CA GLN A 229 -2.21 -13.35 -23.12
C GLN A 229 -2.86 -12.16 -22.41
N THR A 230 -2.68 -12.03 -21.10
CA THR A 230 -3.30 -10.96 -20.30
C THR A 230 -2.36 -9.79 -20.03
N LEU A 231 -1.04 -9.98 -20.16
CA LEU A 231 0.00 -9.01 -19.79
C LEU A 231 -0.25 -7.59 -20.32
N MET A 232 -0.56 -7.43 -21.61
CA MET A 232 -0.77 -6.10 -22.20
C MET A 232 -2.00 -5.40 -21.59
N ARG A 233 -3.07 -6.15 -21.31
CA ARG A 233 -4.27 -5.60 -20.68
C ARG A 233 -3.95 -5.16 -19.25
N SER A 234 -3.32 -6.03 -18.47
CA SER A 234 -2.86 -5.77 -17.10
C SER A 234 -1.96 -4.53 -17.01
N LEU A 235 -0.99 -4.44 -17.92
CA LEU A 235 -0.06 -3.33 -17.98
C LEU A 235 -0.78 -2.02 -18.37
N TYR A 236 -1.68 -2.04 -19.36
CA TYR A 236 -2.42 -0.84 -19.75
C TYR A 236 -3.34 -0.33 -18.66
N THR A 237 -4.04 -1.23 -17.96
CA THR A 237 -4.85 -0.81 -16.82
C THR A 237 -3.96 -0.18 -15.76
N ALA A 238 -2.90 -0.88 -15.34
CA ALA A 238 -2.03 -0.43 -14.26
C ALA A 238 -1.35 0.90 -14.60
N PHE A 239 -0.86 1.02 -15.83
CA PHE A 239 -0.19 2.21 -16.33
C PHE A 239 -1.12 3.43 -16.41
N THR A 240 -2.38 3.23 -16.81
CA THR A 240 -3.37 4.33 -16.87
C THR A 240 -3.61 4.93 -15.48
N VAL A 241 -3.80 4.10 -14.46
CA VAL A 241 -4.00 4.57 -13.08
C VAL A 241 -2.70 5.09 -12.49
N PHE A 242 -1.57 4.47 -12.81
CA PHE A 242 -0.25 4.93 -12.41
C PHE A 242 0.03 6.35 -12.91
N ILE A 243 -0.29 6.68 -14.16
CA ILE A 243 -0.12 8.03 -14.70
C ILE A 243 -0.93 9.03 -13.87
N ALA A 244 -2.20 8.73 -13.59
CA ALA A 244 -3.04 9.60 -12.79
C ALA A 244 -2.47 9.78 -11.36
N ALA A 245 -2.10 8.69 -10.69
CA ALA A 245 -1.49 8.72 -9.35
C ALA A 245 -0.14 9.46 -9.34
N PHE A 246 0.65 9.33 -10.41
CA PHE A 246 1.94 10.01 -10.56
C PHE A 246 1.76 11.52 -10.71
N PHE A 247 0.81 11.96 -11.54
CA PHE A 247 0.51 13.39 -11.64
C PHE A 247 -0.10 13.94 -10.35
N LEU A 248 -0.92 13.16 -9.64
CA LEU A 248 -1.38 13.55 -8.30
C LEU A 248 -0.21 13.64 -7.29
N LEU A 249 0.81 12.80 -7.41
CA LEU A 249 2.00 12.89 -6.55
C LEU A 249 2.84 14.14 -6.85
N VAL A 250 3.02 14.49 -8.13
CA VAL A 250 3.88 15.61 -8.54
C VAL A 250 3.16 16.96 -8.46
N MET A 251 1.86 17.00 -8.75
CA MET A 251 1.07 18.23 -8.88
C MET A 251 -0.03 18.37 -7.80
N GLY A 252 -0.26 17.34 -6.99
CA GLY A 252 -1.25 17.37 -5.92
C GLY A 252 -0.80 18.22 -4.73
N GLY A 253 -1.76 18.56 -3.87
CA GLY A 253 -1.48 19.25 -2.60
C GLY A 253 -0.77 18.34 -1.58
N GLU A 254 -0.12 18.95 -0.59
CA GLU A 254 0.59 18.25 0.49
C GLU A 254 -0.32 17.23 1.20
N SER A 255 -1.60 17.58 1.39
CA SER A 255 -2.60 16.73 2.06
C SER A 255 -2.90 15.40 1.36
N ILE A 256 -2.62 15.27 0.06
CA ILE A 256 -2.82 14.03 -0.71
C ILE A 256 -1.50 13.43 -1.19
N LYS A 257 -0.36 13.98 -0.77
CA LYS A 257 0.96 13.57 -1.25
C LYS A 257 1.32 12.18 -0.78
N MET A 258 1.10 11.87 0.51
CA MET A 258 1.35 10.55 1.08
C MET A 258 0.37 9.51 0.51
N PHE A 259 -0.90 9.87 0.33
CA PHE A 259 -1.88 9.07 -0.41
C PHE A 259 -1.39 8.71 -1.82
N SER A 260 -0.98 9.72 -2.59
CA SER A 260 -0.57 9.55 -3.99
C SER A 260 0.73 8.74 -4.09
N LEU A 261 1.66 8.95 -3.16
CA LEU A 261 2.89 8.16 -3.05
C LEU A 261 2.59 6.69 -2.75
N ALA A 262 1.70 6.42 -1.79
CA ALA A 262 1.25 5.07 -1.48
C ALA A 262 0.60 4.41 -2.70
N MET A 263 -0.25 5.13 -3.43
CA MET A 263 -0.88 4.66 -4.68
C MET A 263 0.15 4.33 -5.76
N VAL A 264 1.13 5.22 -6.01
CA VAL A 264 2.19 5.00 -7.01
C VAL A 264 2.99 3.74 -6.69
N ILE A 265 3.42 3.60 -5.45
CA ILE A 265 4.14 2.41 -4.96
C ILE A 265 3.24 1.18 -5.11
N GLY A 266 2.05 1.21 -4.54
CA GLY A 266 1.13 0.08 -4.52
C GLY A 266 0.72 -0.40 -5.91
N LEU A 267 0.54 0.49 -6.89
CA LEU A 267 0.22 0.10 -8.26
C LEU A 267 1.39 -0.60 -8.96
N LEU A 268 2.62 -0.12 -8.74
CA LEU A 268 3.83 -0.78 -9.26
C LEU A 268 3.98 -2.18 -8.64
N PHE A 269 3.81 -2.29 -7.32
CA PHE A 269 3.94 -3.56 -6.61
C PHE A 269 2.74 -4.49 -6.86
N GLY A 270 1.54 -3.98 -7.07
CA GLY A 270 0.36 -4.79 -7.42
C GLY A 270 0.51 -5.45 -8.79
N ALA A 271 0.94 -4.69 -9.80
CA ALA A 271 1.07 -5.19 -11.17
C ALA A 271 2.08 -6.35 -11.29
N TYR A 272 3.26 -6.25 -10.64
CA TYR A 272 4.22 -7.35 -10.70
C TYR A 272 3.78 -8.54 -9.83
N SER A 273 3.06 -8.31 -8.73
CA SER A 273 2.64 -9.37 -7.80
C SER A 273 1.65 -10.35 -8.44
N SER A 274 0.66 -9.85 -9.18
CA SER A 274 -0.30 -10.70 -9.91
C SER A 274 0.41 -11.61 -10.93
N ILE A 275 1.46 -11.10 -11.59
CA ILE A 275 2.22 -11.79 -12.63
C ILE A 275 3.25 -12.77 -12.03
N PHE A 276 4.08 -12.31 -11.10
CA PHE A 276 5.27 -13.02 -10.63
C PHE A 276 5.11 -13.66 -9.26
N ILE A 277 4.08 -13.32 -8.47
CA ILE A 277 3.84 -13.91 -7.15
C ILE A 277 2.61 -14.82 -7.21
N ALA A 278 1.44 -14.29 -7.57
CA ALA A 278 0.18 -15.02 -7.50
C ALA A 278 0.15 -16.23 -8.46
N SER A 279 0.51 -16.01 -9.74
CA SER A 279 0.45 -17.04 -10.78
C SER A 279 1.42 -18.22 -10.54
N PRO A 280 2.70 -17.99 -10.21
CA PRO A 280 3.62 -19.08 -9.88
C PRO A 280 3.31 -19.72 -8.52
N LEU A 281 2.75 -18.99 -7.56
CA LEU A 281 2.36 -19.53 -6.26
C LEU A 281 1.21 -20.52 -6.43
N TRP A 282 0.21 -20.18 -7.24
CA TRP A 282 -0.86 -21.10 -7.61
C TRP A 282 -0.30 -22.38 -8.25
N LEU A 283 0.66 -22.25 -9.17
CA LEU A 283 1.31 -23.40 -9.82
C LEU A 283 2.03 -24.31 -8.81
N LEU A 284 2.72 -23.73 -7.82
CA LEU A 284 3.37 -24.48 -6.74
C LEU A 284 2.36 -25.21 -5.86
N LEU A 285 1.23 -24.57 -5.53
CA LEU A 285 0.14 -25.19 -4.77
C LEU A 285 -0.49 -26.36 -5.55
N LYS A 286 -0.66 -26.22 -6.87
CA LYS A 286 -1.19 -27.30 -7.72
C LYS A 286 -0.21 -28.48 -7.86
N LYS A 287 1.11 -28.23 -7.88
CA LYS A 287 2.14 -29.28 -7.91
C LYS A 287 2.04 -30.23 -6.71
N ARG A 288 1.80 -29.71 -5.51
CA ARG A 288 1.66 -30.51 -4.28
C ARG A 288 0.48 -31.49 -4.32
N GLN A 289 -0.49 -31.30 -5.22
CA GLN A 289 -1.61 -32.22 -5.41
C GLN A 289 -1.26 -33.47 -6.25
N LYS A 290 -0.28 -33.37 -7.17
CA LYS A 290 0.08 -34.46 -8.09
C LYS A 290 1.24 -35.33 -7.61
N GLN A 291 1.87 -35.02 -6.48
CA GLN A 291 2.80 -35.97 -5.86
C GLN A 291 1.96 -37.09 -5.22
N PRO A 292 2.10 -38.36 -5.66
CA PRO A 292 1.47 -39.45 -4.95
C PRO A 292 2.03 -39.48 -3.53
N VAL A 293 1.15 -39.55 -2.53
CA VAL A 293 1.51 -39.94 -1.18
C VAL A 293 2.36 -41.21 -1.33
N LYS A 294 3.63 -41.17 -0.92
CA LYS A 294 4.47 -42.37 -0.91
C LYS A 294 3.76 -43.40 -0.04
N SER A 295 3.10 -44.38 -0.66
CA SER A 295 2.65 -45.56 0.05
C SER A 295 3.89 -46.23 0.60
N ASN A 296 4.05 -46.24 1.92
CA ASN A 296 5.06 -47.09 2.56
C ASN A 296 4.88 -48.51 2.01
N PRO A 297 5.95 -49.18 1.55
CA PRO A 297 5.83 -50.57 1.16
C PRO A 297 5.34 -51.34 2.38
N ALA A 298 4.24 -52.06 2.22
CA ALA A 298 3.75 -52.97 3.24
C ALA A 298 4.91 -53.89 3.64
N LYS A 299 5.24 -53.90 4.93
CA LYS A 299 6.18 -54.88 5.47
C LYS A 299 5.58 -56.26 5.20
N ALA A 300 6.31 -57.06 4.44
CA ALA A 300 6.06 -58.48 4.25
C ALA A 300 6.22 -59.24 5.57
#